data_AF-A0AAV8HID3-F1
#
_entry.id   AF-A0AAV8HID3-F1
#
_cell.length_a   1.000
_cell.length_b   1.000
_cell.length_c   1.000
_cell.angle_alpha   90.00
_cell.angle_beta   90.00
_cell.angle_gamma   90.00
#
_symmetry.space_group_name_H-M   'P 1'
#
loop_
_entity.id
_entity.type
_entity.pdbx_description
1 polymer ?
#
loop_
_entity_poly.entity_id
_entity_poly.type
_entity_poly.pdbx_seq_one_letter_code
_entity_poly.pdbx_strand_id
1 'polypeptide(L)'
;MASMQSEKEKTEELKKKFEEAHRINDEKQKKLDEADGKLRMLQETVQRLEEKISNVESENKVLRQQAVSMAPTKFLSGRSKSIMHRGSDDGTILGNSSILTPDTNGAAVVSRQLTRERSELDDRPQRSLNEKQQENQDMLIRCIAQHCSFSGNRPVAACIIFKCLLNWRSFEVERTSVFDRIIQTIGHAIETQDNNDVLAYWLSNSSTLLLLLQRTLKPSGAPGAPQRRRSSASIFGRVIQSFRGIPQGVDLSSVTGSSGGRSGSIRQVEAKYPALLFKQQLTAYVEKIYCMIRDNLKKEISPLLASCTQATRKSRASLMKGGQQELIGHWQDIARSLSNFLNTLKANNVPPFLVRKVFVQIFTFINVQLFNSLLLRRECCSFSNGEYVKAGLAKLEQWCIGATDEYAGRAYDELKHIKQAIGFLVIHQKSKKTFTEITHKLCPTLSIQQLYRISTMYWDDKYGTHSVAPDVLANMRVLMTEDSNSAGNNSFLLDDDSSVPFSVDDISKSVGKMDISNNLEPPPLIRENSNFAFLLPSNLDRS
;
A
#
# COMPACT_ATOMS: atom_id res chain seq x y z
N MET A 1 -62.81 29.03 -26.22
CA MET A 1 -62.94 28.60 -24.81
C MET A 1 -61.83 27.64 -24.38
N ALA A 2 -61.46 26.62 -25.16
CA ALA A 2 -60.40 25.65 -24.77
C ALA A 2 -58.99 26.25 -24.52
N SER A 3 -58.58 27.28 -25.29
CA SER A 3 -57.27 27.92 -25.12
C SER A 3 -57.12 28.69 -23.79
N MET A 4 -58.16 29.42 -23.38
CA MET A 4 -58.13 30.13 -22.08
C MET A 4 -58.13 29.18 -20.89
N GLN A 5 -58.79 28.02 -21.02
CA GLN A 5 -58.80 27.00 -19.96
C GLN A 5 -57.40 26.39 -19.76
N SER A 6 -56.68 26.10 -20.85
CA SER A 6 -55.31 25.57 -20.80
C SER A 6 -54.30 26.57 -20.23
N GLU A 7 -54.42 27.87 -20.55
CA GLU A 7 -53.56 28.90 -19.96
C GLU A 7 -53.83 29.10 -18.47
N LYS A 8 -55.10 29.01 -18.05
CA LYS A 8 -55.48 29.09 -16.64
C LYS A 8 -54.90 27.92 -15.84
N GLU A 9 -54.98 26.70 -16.38
CA GLU A 9 -54.39 25.50 -15.77
C GLU A 9 -52.86 25.59 -15.65
N LYS A 10 -52.17 26.06 -16.70
CA LYS A 10 -50.71 26.28 -16.65
C LYS A 10 -50.29 27.34 -15.63
N THR A 11 -51.07 28.42 -15.52
CA THR A 11 -50.80 29.49 -14.55
C THR A 11 -50.97 28.98 -13.12
N GLU A 12 -51.98 28.14 -12.89
CA GLU A 12 -52.25 27.53 -11.59
C GLU A 12 -51.19 26.48 -11.21
N GLU A 13 -50.70 25.71 -12.17
CA GLU A 13 -49.59 24.78 -11.96
C GLU A 13 -48.27 25.51 -11.64
N LEU A 14 -47.97 26.60 -12.34
CA LEU A 14 -46.79 27.44 -12.05
C LEU A 14 -46.88 28.08 -10.67
N LYS A 15 -48.07 28.55 -10.27
CA LYS A 15 -48.30 29.11 -8.94
C LYS A 15 -48.05 28.07 -7.84
N LYS A 16 -48.54 26.84 -8.01
CA LYS A 16 -48.27 25.73 -7.08
C LYS A 16 -46.79 25.40 -6.99
N LYS A 17 -46.05 25.37 -8.11
CA LYS A 17 -44.59 25.15 -8.11
C LYS A 17 -43.84 26.26 -7.39
N PHE A 18 -44.29 27.51 -7.54
CA PHE A 18 -43.70 28.65 -6.84
C PHE A 18 -43.94 28.58 -5.32
N GLU A 19 -45.16 28.26 -4.89
CA GLU A 19 -45.50 28.08 -3.48
C GLU A 19 -44.71 26.93 -2.83
N GLU A 20 -44.54 25.81 -3.54
CA GLU A 20 -43.73 24.69 -3.05
C GLU A 20 -42.25 25.05 -2.95
N ALA A 21 -41.70 25.76 -3.94
CA ALA A 21 -40.32 26.23 -3.91
C ALA A 21 -40.08 27.22 -2.75
N HIS A 22 -41.05 28.09 -2.46
CA HIS A 22 -40.98 29.00 -1.31
C HIS A 22 -40.97 28.22 0.01
N ARG A 23 -41.85 27.23 0.16
CA ARG A 23 -41.92 26.38 1.36
C ARG A 23 -40.60 25.64 1.61
N ILE A 24 -40.00 25.08 0.56
CA ILE A 24 -38.70 24.39 0.67
C ILE A 24 -37.59 25.37 1.08
N ASN A 25 -37.64 26.61 0.57
CA ASN A 25 -36.67 27.64 0.92
C ASN A 25 -36.80 28.04 2.40
N ASP A 26 -38.03 28.21 2.90
CA ASP A 26 -38.28 28.52 4.31
C ASP A 26 -37.80 27.40 5.25
N GLU A 27 -38.00 26.14 4.87
CA GLU A 27 -37.45 24.99 5.61
C GLU A 27 -35.93 24.96 5.63
N LYS A 28 -35.28 25.33 4.50
CA LYS A 28 -33.82 25.42 4.43
C LYS A 28 -33.29 26.56 5.29
N GLN A 29 -33.96 27.71 5.29
CA GLN A 29 -33.58 28.85 6.13
C GLN A 29 -33.67 28.49 7.61
N LYS A 30 -34.74 27.82 8.04
CA LYS A 30 -34.87 27.34 9.42
C LYS A 30 -33.75 26.39 9.83
N LYS A 31 -33.35 25.46 8.93
CA LYS A 31 -32.22 24.56 9.18
C LYS A 31 -30.88 25.29 9.27
N LEU A 32 -30.71 26.37 8.51
CA LEU A 32 -29.53 27.23 8.58
C LEU A 32 -29.46 27.92 9.95
N ASP A 33 -30.56 28.51 10.41
CA ASP A 33 -30.64 29.19 11.69
C ASP A 33 -30.38 28.24 12.88
N GLU A 34 -30.90 27.01 12.79
CA GLU A 34 -30.61 25.95 13.77
C GLU A 34 -29.13 25.52 13.77
N ALA A 35 -28.49 25.47 12.59
CA ALA A 35 -27.08 25.15 12.47
C ALA A 35 -26.19 26.28 13.04
N ASP A 36 -26.53 27.53 12.76
CA ASP A 36 -25.84 28.71 13.32
C ASP A 36 -25.99 28.79 14.85
N GLY A 37 -27.15 28.42 15.38
CA GLY A 37 -27.34 28.26 16.82
C GLY A 37 -26.40 27.23 17.44
N LYS A 38 -26.25 26.06 16.80
CA LYS A 38 -25.30 25.02 17.24
C LYS A 38 -23.85 25.47 17.12
N LEU A 39 -23.51 26.23 16.08
CA LEU A 39 -22.16 26.78 15.89
C LEU A 39 -21.80 27.73 17.03
N ARG A 40 -22.70 28.65 17.40
CA ARG A 40 -22.49 29.55 18.54
C ARG A 40 -22.29 28.79 19.86
N MET A 41 -23.15 27.80 20.12
CA MET A 41 -23.00 26.93 21.30
C MET A 41 -21.64 26.21 21.31
N LEU A 42 -21.18 25.70 20.17
CA LEU A 42 -19.89 25.03 20.07
C LEU A 42 -18.75 26.03 20.34
N GLN A 43 -18.83 27.23 19.78
CA GLN A 43 -17.84 28.29 19.98
C GLN A 43 -17.71 28.69 21.47
N GLU A 44 -18.83 28.83 22.18
CA GLU A 44 -18.83 29.06 23.63
C GLU A 44 -18.22 27.89 24.42
N THR A 45 -18.47 26.64 24.01
CA THR A 45 -17.87 25.48 24.67
C THR A 45 -16.35 25.40 24.45
N VAL A 46 -15.87 25.77 23.25
CA VAL A 46 -14.44 25.84 22.95
C VAL A 46 -13.78 26.89 23.81
N GLN A 47 -14.35 28.10 23.88
CA GLN A 47 -13.82 29.18 24.72
C GLN A 47 -13.74 28.75 26.20
N ARG A 48 -14.77 28.09 26.72
CA ARG A 48 -14.76 27.57 28.10
C ARG A 48 -13.72 26.47 28.32
N LEU A 49 -13.45 25.62 27.32
CA LEU A 49 -12.40 24.61 27.40
C LEU A 49 -11.01 25.24 27.36
N GLU A 50 -10.80 26.27 26.54
CA GLU A 50 -9.55 27.04 26.49
C GLU A 50 -9.26 27.70 27.85
N GLU A 51 -10.26 28.32 28.49
CA GLU A 51 -10.13 28.87 29.84
C GLU A 51 -9.77 27.79 30.87
N LYS A 52 -10.39 26.62 30.80
CA LYS A 52 -10.07 25.49 31.70
C LYS A 52 -8.66 24.97 31.49
N ILE A 53 -8.19 24.88 30.24
CA ILE A 53 -6.82 24.44 29.94
C ILE A 53 -5.84 25.45 30.51
N SER A 54 -6.05 26.75 30.30
CA SER A 54 -5.23 27.82 30.88
C SER A 54 -5.14 27.74 32.41
N ASN A 55 -6.28 27.52 33.08
CA ASN A 55 -6.31 27.34 34.53
C ASN A 55 -5.52 26.10 34.98
N VAL A 56 -5.72 24.94 34.33
CA VAL A 56 -5.00 23.69 34.66
C VAL A 56 -3.49 23.84 34.40
N GLU A 57 -3.09 24.51 33.33
CA GLU A 57 -1.68 24.81 33.06
C GLU A 57 -1.07 25.69 34.16
N SER A 58 -1.81 26.69 34.65
CA SER A 58 -1.38 27.52 35.77
C SER A 58 -1.23 26.73 37.07
N GLU A 59 -2.17 25.83 37.38
CA GLU A 59 -2.10 24.95 38.56
C GLU A 59 -0.92 23.97 38.44
N ASN A 60 -0.68 23.40 37.26
CA ASN A 60 0.46 22.51 37.02
C ASN A 60 1.79 23.24 37.23
N LYS A 61 1.87 24.52 36.83
CA LYS A 61 3.05 25.36 37.04
C LYS A 61 3.31 25.60 38.53
N VAL A 62 2.26 25.89 39.30
CA VAL A 62 2.37 26.06 40.76
C VAL A 62 2.79 24.77 41.45
N LEU A 63 2.18 23.63 41.10
CA LEU A 63 2.53 22.32 41.67
C LEU A 63 3.99 21.94 41.38
N ARG A 64 4.49 22.21 40.17
CA ARG A 64 5.91 21.99 39.82
C ARG A 64 6.84 22.89 40.63
N GLN A 65 6.46 24.15 40.85
CA GLN A 65 7.25 25.08 41.65
C GLN A 65 7.29 24.68 43.14
N GLN A 66 6.19 24.14 43.65
CA GLN A 66 6.08 23.61 45.02
C GLN A 66 6.87 22.31 45.20
N ALA A 67 6.97 21.46 44.17
CA ALA A 67 7.80 20.25 44.20
C ALA A 67 9.31 20.57 44.26
N VAL A 68 9.76 21.66 43.61
CA VAL A 68 11.16 22.09 43.61
C VAL A 68 11.58 22.70 44.96
N SER A 69 10.66 23.38 45.67
CA SER A 69 10.95 23.97 46.99
C SER A 69 10.89 22.99 48.15
N MET A 70 10.33 21.79 47.95
CA MET A 70 10.21 20.74 48.98
C MET A 70 11.29 19.65 48.89
N ALA A 71 12.24 19.73 47.95
CA ALA A 71 13.37 18.80 47.87
C ALA A 71 14.42 19.11 48.97
N PRO A 72 14.86 18.13 49.80
CA PRO A 72 15.80 18.40 50.88
C PRO A 72 17.23 18.58 50.36
N THR A 73 17.79 19.78 50.54
CA THR A 73 19.20 20.10 50.34
C THR A 73 20.04 19.53 51.50
N LYS A 74 20.66 18.37 51.28
CA LYS A 74 21.81 17.92 52.07
C LYS A 74 22.89 17.32 51.17
N PHE A 75 23.88 18.13 50.78
CA PHE A 75 25.28 17.70 50.67
C PHE A 75 26.19 18.93 50.84
N LEU A 76 27.02 18.89 51.88
CA LEU A 76 28.04 19.89 52.20
C LEU A 76 29.42 19.46 51.69
N SER A 77 30.18 20.46 51.20
CA SER A 77 31.60 20.75 51.49
C SER A 77 32.72 19.77 51.10
N GLY A 78 33.74 20.31 50.41
CA GLY A 78 35.03 19.62 50.19
C GLY A 78 36.13 20.45 49.49
N ARG A 79 36.70 21.44 50.20
CA ARG A 79 38.14 21.83 50.25
C ARG A 79 38.95 22.10 48.96
N SER A 80 39.45 23.34 48.82
CA SER A 80 40.88 23.62 48.53
C SER A 80 41.26 25.08 48.82
N LYS A 81 42.36 25.29 49.55
CA LYS A 81 43.03 26.58 49.83
C LYS A 81 44.36 26.61 49.06
N SER A 82 44.73 27.77 48.49
CA SER A 82 46.12 28.24 48.31
C SER A 82 46.09 29.73 47.89
N ILE A 83 46.40 30.67 48.80
CA ILE A 83 47.67 31.45 48.93
C ILE A 83 47.78 32.68 48.00
N MET A 84 47.64 33.84 48.66
CA MET A 84 48.23 35.18 48.51
C MET A 84 48.82 35.67 47.17
N HIS A 85 48.39 36.87 46.74
CA HIS A 85 49.30 38.01 46.56
C HIS A 85 48.58 39.37 46.67
N ARG A 86 49.31 40.34 47.22
CA ARG A 86 49.05 41.76 47.56
C ARG A 86 48.88 42.69 46.35
N GLY A 87 48.21 43.83 46.59
CA GLY A 87 48.33 45.12 45.87
C GLY A 87 46.97 45.81 45.73
N SER A 88 46.54 46.70 46.64
CA SER A 88 46.85 48.15 46.80
C SER A 88 46.25 49.07 45.72
N ASP A 89 45.75 50.21 46.23
CA ASP A 89 45.28 51.46 45.61
C ASP A 89 43.78 51.49 45.23
N ASP A 90 42.88 52.17 45.98
CA ASP A 90 42.77 53.62 46.33
C ASP A 90 42.48 54.46 45.07
N GLY A 91 41.43 55.27 44.93
CA GLY A 91 40.37 55.71 45.83
C GLY A 91 39.34 56.61 45.08
N THR A 92 38.63 57.45 45.84
CA THR A 92 37.74 58.58 45.45
C THR A 92 36.35 58.23 44.87
N ILE A 93 35.18 58.43 45.53
CA ILE A 93 34.54 59.50 46.35
C ILE A 93 33.97 60.69 45.55
N LEU A 94 32.67 60.94 45.82
CA LEU A 94 31.80 62.12 45.55
C LEU A 94 31.40 62.35 44.09
N GLY A 95 30.14 62.64 43.75
CA GLY A 95 28.97 63.00 44.55
C GLY A 95 28.05 63.81 43.64
N ASN A 96 26.74 63.55 43.69
CA ASN A 96 25.71 64.57 43.92
C ASN A 96 24.32 64.03 43.61
N SER A 97 23.51 64.02 44.65
CA SER A 97 22.07 63.92 44.66
C SER A 97 21.45 65.32 44.52
N SER A 98 20.46 65.44 43.64
CA SER A 98 19.41 66.47 43.72
C SER A 98 18.13 65.99 43.01
N ILE A 99 17.25 65.39 43.81
CA ILE A 99 15.77 65.50 43.93
C ILE A 99 15.13 66.55 42.96
N LEU A 100 14.04 66.36 42.20
CA LEU A 100 12.68 65.83 42.45
C LEU A 100 11.94 65.62 41.09
N THR A 101 11.21 64.51 40.92
CA THR A 101 9.76 64.42 40.55
C THR A 101 9.31 62.95 40.50
N PRO A 102 8.11 62.57 40.98
CA PRO A 102 7.68 61.18 41.04
C PRO A 102 6.76 60.82 39.86
N ASP A 103 7.30 60.24 38.79
CA ASP A 103 6.48 59.56 37.80
C ASP A 103 6.35 58.08 38.12
N THR A 104 5.21 57.79 38.73
CA THR A 104 4.68 56.47 39.03
C THR A 104 4.38 55.76 37.72
N ASN A 105 5.35 55.05 37.11
CA ASN A 105 5.10 54.03 36.07
C ASN A 105 6.27 53.06 35.77
N GLY A 106 7.40 53.12 36.49
CA GLY A 106 8.58 52.29 36.18
C GLY A 106 8.57 50.83 36.71
N ALA A 107 7.80 50.53 37.76
CA ALA A 107 7.87 49.23 38.43
C ALA A 107 7.16 48.09 37.67
N ALA A 108 6.18 48.42 36.82
CA ALA A 108 5.45 47.44 36.01
C ALA A 108 6.23 46.99 34.76
N VAL A 109 7.10 47.84 34.22
CA VAL A 109 7.91 47.53 33.03
C VAL A 109 9.06 46.60 33.37
N VAL A 110 9.77 46.84 34.48
CA VAL A 110 10.87 45.97 34.95
C VAL A 110 10.34 44.61 35.40
N SER A 111 9.16 44.57 36.05
CA SER A 111 8.52 43.30 36.43
C SER A 111 8.01 42.50 35.22
N ARG A 112 7.46 43.15 34.18
CA ARG A 112 7.09 42.47 32.92
C ARG A 112 8.31 41.98 32.14
N GLN A 113 9.42 42.70 32.15
CA GLN A 113 10.66 42.29 31.50
C GLN A 113 11.23 41.03 32.16
N LEU A 114 11.30 40.99 33.49
CA LEU A 114 11.79 39.85 34.27
C LEU A 114 10.84 38.63 34.22
N THR A 115 9.53 38.86 34.09
CA THR A 115 8.53 37.77 33.95
C THR A 115 8.52 37.19 32.53
N ARG A 116 8.75 38.03 31.51
CA ARG A 116 8.90 37.61 30.11
C ARG A 116 10.22 36.87 29.89
N GLU A 117 11.33 37.34 30.47
CA GLU A 117 12.60 36.61 30.44
C GLU A 117 12.53 35.27 31.20
N ARG A 118 11.83 35.20 32.34
CA ARG A 118 11.59 33.90 33.03
C ARG A 118 10.68 32.95 32.25
N SER A 119 9.68 33.46 31.53
CA SER A 119 8.83 32.65 30.65
C SER A 119 9.56 32.18 29.38
N GLU A 120 10.44 33.00 28.82
CA GLU A 120 11.27 32.65 27.66
C GLU A 120 12.38 31.65 28.04
N LEU A 121 12.87 31.68 29.28
CA LEU A 121 13.85 30.70 29.79
C LEU A 121 13.25 29.31 30.08
N ASP A 122 11.97 29.23 30.47
CA ASP A 122 11.24 27.96 30.66
C ASP A 122 10.79 27.31 29.33
N ASP A 123 10.58 28.11 28.27
CA ASP A 123 10.19 27.64 26.93
C ASP A 123 11.39 27.20 26.05
N ARG A 124 12.60 27.72 26.32
CA ARG A 124 13.83 27.40 25.58
C ARG A 124 14.19 25.91 25.55
N PRO A 125 14.08 25.14 26.66
CA PRO A 125 14.33 23.70 26.65
C PRO A 125 13.35 22.93 25.75
N GLN A 126 12.06 23.29 25.79
CA GLN A 126 11.02 22.63 25.01
C GLN A 126 11.13 22.97 23.51
N ARG A 127 11.42 24.23 23.18
CA ARG A 127 11.67 24.67 21.79
C ARG A 127 12.93 24.02 21.20
N SER A 128 14.03 23.97 21.95
CA SER A 128 15.26 23.30 21.50
C SER A 128 15.09 21.78 21.34
N LEU A 129 14.27 21.13 22.18
CA LEU A 129 13.90 19.71 22.02
C LEU A 129 13.09 19.46 20.73
N ASN A 130 12.12 20.33 20.44
CA ASN A 130 11.32 20.24 19.22
C ASN A 130 12.13 20.56 17.96
N GLU A 131 13.01 21.56 17.99
CA GLU A 131 13.95 21.89 16.91
C GLU A 131 14.90 20.72 16.64
N LYS A 132 15.48 20.13 17.69
CA LYS A 132 16.34 18.95 17.58
C LYS A 132 15.60 17.73 17.02
N GLN A 133 14.33 17.57 17.37
CA GLN A 133 13.49 16.50 16.80
C GLN A 133 13.20 16.74 15.31
N GLN A 134 12.97 17.99 14.91
CA GLN A 134 12.77 18.38 13.52
C GLN A 134 14.04 18.16 12.69
N GLU A 135 15.21 18.55 13.19
CA GLU A 135 16.51 18.28 12.54
C GLU A 135 16.75 16.78 12.33
N ASN A 136 16.43 15.96 13.34
CA ASN A 136 16.52 14.51 13.23
C ASN A 136 15.55 13.94 12.17
N GLN A 137 14.34 14.49 12.06
CA GLN A 137 13.42 14.10 10.99
C GLN A 137 13.97 14.51 9.61
N ASP A 138 14.53 15.71 9.46
CA ASP A 138 15.13 16.17 8.21
C ASP A 138 16.29 15.26 7.77
N MET A 139 17.13 14.84 8.72
CA MET A 139 18.21 13.89 8.49
C MET A 139 17.69 12.52 8.06
N LEU A 140 16.62 12.02 8.68
CA LEU A 140 15.97 10.78 8.26
C LEU A 140 15.47 10.90 6.82
N ILE A 141 14.76 11.99 6.49
CA ILE A 141 14.22 12.21 5.13
C ILE A 141 15.35 12.26 4.10
N ARG A 142 16.44 12.98 4.37
CA ARG A 142 17.62 13.01 3.47
C ARG A 142 18.25 11.63 3.30
N CYS A 143 18.31 10.83 4.37
CA CYS A 143 18.86 9.49 4.29
C CYS A 143 18.00 8.55 3.43
N ILE A 144 16.67 8.57 3.60
CA ILE A 144 15.79 7.66 2.86
C ILE A 144 15.53 8.12 1.42
N ALA A 145 15.72 9.41 1.13
CA ALA A 145 15.73 9.94 -0.23
C ALA A 145 16.95 9.45 -1.02
N GLN A 146 18.02 9.03 -0.34
CA GLN A 146 19.15 8.33 -0.94
C GLN A 146 18.86 6.84 -1.02
N HIS A 147 19.43 6.17 -2.03
CA HIS A 147 19.32 4.72 -2.16
C HIS A 147 20.08 4.02 -1.03
N CYS A 148 19.36 3.49 -0.05
CA CYS A 148 19.94 2.69 1.03
C CYS A 148 20.23 1.27 0.54
N SER A 149 21.34 0.67 0.95
CA SER A 149 21.65 -0.72 0.57
C SER A 149 20.76 -1.74 1.30
N PHE A 150 20.92 -3.03 0.96
CA PHE A 150 20.30 -4.14 1.67
C PHE A 150 21.31 -4.79 2.63
N SER A 151 20.84 -5.27 3.79
CA SER A 151 21.63 -6.08 4.72
C SER A 151 21.16 -7.53 4.63
N GLY A 152 21.80 -8.31 3.75
CA GLY A 152 21.26 -9.59 3.30
C GLY A 152 19.91 -9.37 2.61
N ASN A 153 18.86 -10.07 3.06
CA ASN A 153 17.50 -9.92 2.52
C ASN A 153 16.69 -8.80 3.20
N ARG A 154 17.32 -7.95 4.03
CA ARG A 154 16.62 -6.92 4.80
C ARG A 154 16.77 -5.54 4.16
N PRO A 155 15.66 -4.86 3.80
CA PRO A 155 15.69 -3.49 3.30
C PRO A 155 16.06 -2.51 4.41
N VAL A 156 17.24 -1.89 4.32
CA VAL A 156 17.79 -1.06 5.40
C VAL A 156 16.95 0.21 5.61
N ALA A 157 16.44 0.83 4.55
CA ALA A 157 15.62 2.05 4.71
C ALA A 157 14.34 1.76 5.51
N ALA A 158 13.64 0.67 5.21
CA ALA A 158 12.46 0.25 5.96
C ALA A 158 12.76 0.03 7.45
N CYS A 159 13.86 -0.63 7.76
CA CYS A 159 14.28 -0.85 9.14
C CYS A 159 14.64 0.44 9.87
N ILE A 160 15.35 1.35 9.22
CA ILE A 160 15.72 2.66 9.79
C ILE A 160 14.46 3.47 10.07
N ILE A 161 13.56 3.60 9.10
CA ILE A 161 12.28 4.30 9.25
C ILE A 161 11.53 3.74 10.46
N PHE A 162 11.35 2.42 10.50
CA PHE A 162 10.61 1.77 11.57
C PHE A 162 11.23 2.00 12.96
N LYS A 163 12.56 1.83 13.09
CA LYS A 163 13.26 2.05 14.36
C LYS A 163 13.20 3.52 14.81
N CYS A 164 13.32 4.48 13.89
CA CYS A 164 13.16 5.91 14.20
C CYS A 164 11.75 6.24 14.73
N LEU A 165 10.72 5.74 14.04
CA LEU A 165 9.32 5.95 14.45
C LEU A 165 9.01 5.34 15.83
N LEU A 166 9.58 4.16 16.12
CA LEU A 166 9.49 3.55 17.45
C LEU A 166 10.19 4.38 18.53
N ASN A 167 11.44 4.79 18.27
CA ASN A 167 12.23 5.57 19.22
C ASN A 167 11.58 6.92 19.55
N TRP A 168 10.99 7.57 18.55
CA TRP A 168 10.25 8.83 18.73
C TRP A 168 8.82 8.64 19.21
N ARG A 169 8.38 7.40 19.48
CA ARG A 169 7.00 7.03 19.82
C ARG A 169 5.95 7.62 18.89
N SER A 170 6.29 7.82 17.61
CA SER A 170 5.45 8.53 16.64
C SER A 170 4.08 7.87 16.44
N PHE A 171 3.95 6.57 16.75
CA PHE A 171 2.69 5.84 16.66
C PHE A 171 1.67 6.20 17.74
N GLU A 172 2.11 6.77 18.87
CA GLU A 172 1.28 7.09 20.03
C GLU A 172 0.85 8.58 20.08
N VAL A 173 1.32 9.39 19.13
CA VAL A 173 1.11 10.85 19.11
C VAL A 173 -0.12 11.22 18.28
N GLU A 174 -0.88 12.21 18.74
CA GLU A 174 -2.10 12.69 18.04
C GLU A 174 -1.79 13.55 16.81
N ARG A 175 -0.61 14.16 16.74
CA ARG A 175 -0.16 14.99 15.62
C ARG A 175 1.32 14.76 15.35
N THR A 176 1.65 14.45 14.10
CA THR A 176 3.04 14.37 13.63
C THR A 176 3.07 14.53 12.11
N SER A 177 4.07 15.26 11.60
CA SER A 177 4.29 15.45 10.17
C SER A 177 5.23 14.40 9.56
N VAL A 178 5.91 13.60 10.39
CA VAL A 178 6.94 12.65 9.92
C VAL A 178 6.38 11.61 8.95
N PHE A 179 5.15 11.15 9.18
CA PHE A 179 4.47 10.18 8.32
C PHE A 179 4.22 10.75 6.93
N ASP A 180 3.66 11.95 6.83
CA ASP A 180 3.39 12.62 5.56
C ASP A 180 4.69 12.85 4.77
N ARG A 181 5.77 13.25 5.45
CA ARG A 181 7.08 13.47 4.82
C ARG A 181 7.69 12.18 4.28
N ILE A 182 7.57 11.07 5.00
CA ILE A 182 8.02 9.75 4.51
C ILE A 182 7.21 9.34 3.27
N ILE A 183 5.88 9.48 3.33
CA ILE A 183 4.99 9.16 2.21
C ILE A 183 5.29 10.03 0.98
N GLN A 184 5.52 11.33 1.16
CA GLN A 184 5.93 12.23 0.09
C GLN A 184 7.27 11.84 -0.52
N THR A 185 8.22 11.37 0.29
CA THR A 185 9.53 10.91 -0.21
C THR A 185 9.38 9.66 -1.08
N ILE A 186 8.59 8.69 -0.63
CA ILE A 186 8.23 7.51 -1.44
C ILE A 186 7.52 7.95 -2.72
N GLY A 187 6.53 8.83 -2.59
CA GLY A 187 5.72 9.36 -3.68
C GLY A 187 6.56 10.00 -4.77
N HIS A 188 7.45 10.93 -4.40
CA HIS A 188 8.35 11.61 -5.34
C HIS A 188 9.31 10.63 -6.01
N ALA A 189 9.81 9.63 -5.27
CA ALA A 189 10.75 8.66 -5.82
C ALA A 189 10.12 7.69 -6.82
N ILE A 190 8.80 7.44 -6.76
CA ILE A 190 8.09 6.57 -7.69
C ILE A 190 7.26 7.34 -8.74
N GLU A 191 7.12 8.65 -8.60
CA GLU A 191 6.36 9.48 -9.53
C GLU A 191 6.95 9.36 -10.94
N THR A 192 6.11 9.02 -11.92
CA THR A 192 6.45 8.88 -13.34
C THR A 192 7.68 8.01 -13.68
N GLN A 193 8.01 7.02 -12.84
CA GLN A 193 9.16 6.12 -13.05
C GLN A 193 8.84 4.91 -13.95
N ASP A 194 9.53 4.81 -15.09
CA ASP A 194 9.63 3.59 -15.91
C ASP A 194 10.76 2.65 -15.43
N ASN A 195 11.62 3.11 -14.50
CA ASN A 195 12.74 2.32 -14.00
C ASN A 195 12.28 1.28 -12.96
N ASN A 196 12.23 0.02 -13.37
CA ASN A 196 11.82 -1.10 -12.53
C ASN A 196 12.76 -1.36 -11.34
N ASP A 197 14.02 -0.91 -11.39
CA ASP A 197 14.96 -1.05 -10.27
C ASP A 197 14.53 -0.18 -9.07
N VAL A 198 14.20 1.09 -9.33
CA VAL A 198 13.70 2.03 -8.31
C VAL A 198 12.35 1.56 -7.77
N LEU A 199 11.45 1.09 -8.64
CA LEU A 199 10.17 0.54 -8.21
C LEU A 199 10.35 -0.72 -7.36
N ALA A 200 11.25 -1.63 -7.74
CA ALA A 200 11.53 -2.84 -6.97
C ALA A 200 12.14 -2.52 -5.59
N TYR A 201 13.06 -1.57 -5.53
CA TYR A 201 13.61 -1.04 -4.28
C TYR A 201 12.52 -0.54 -3.34
N TRP A 202 11.62 0.31 -3.83
CA TRP A 202 10.54 0.86 -3.01
C TRP A 202 9.45 -0.16 -2.69
N LEU A 203 9.18 -1.14 -3.56
CA LEU A 203 8.27 -2.25 -3.27
C LEU A 203 8.80 -3.08 -2.09
N SER A 204 10.09 -3.39 -2.10
CA SER A 204 10.75 -4.15 -1.03
C SER A 204 10.73 -3.39 0.30
N ASN A 205 11.13 -2.12 0.30
CA ASN A 205 11.13 -1.29 1.50
C ASN A 205 9.71 -1.04 2.04
N SER A 206 8.76 -0.69 1.19
CA SER A 206 7.39 -0.35 1.61
C SER A 206 6.64 -1.57 2.12
N SER A 207 6.77 -2.73 1.46
CA SER A 207 6.16 -3.98 1.92
C SER A 207 6.75 -4.47 3.24
N THR A 208 8.07 -4.33 3.43
CA THR A 208 8.72 -4.65 4.70
C THR A 208 8.30 -3.70 5.80
N LEU A 209 8.24 -2.39 5.53
CA LEU A 209 7.77 -1.41 6.51
C LEU A 209 6.32 -1.70 6.91
N LEU A 210 5.45 -2.00 5.95
CA LEU A 210 4.05 -2.36 6.18
C LEU A 210 3.93 -3.62 7.06
N LEU A 211 4.77 -4.63 6.82
CA LEU A 211 4.86 -5.83 7.64
C LEU A 211 5.23 -5.51 9.10
N LEU A 212 6.22 -4.64 9.30
CA LEU A 212 6.66 -4.21 10.63
C LEU A 212 5.54 -3.46 11.36
N LEU A 213 4.81 -2.59 10.66
CA LEU A 213 3.64 -1.90 11.20
C LEU A 213 2.52 -2.88 11.56
N GLN A 214 2.20 -3.85 10.70
CA GLN A 214 1.17 -4.87 10.95
C GLN A 214 1.46 -5.68 12.23
N ARG A 215 2.74 -5.99 12.49
CA ARG A 215 3.18 -6.76 13.68
C ARG A 215 3.18 -5.93 14.97
N THR A 216 3.28 -4.61 14.85
CA THR A 216 3.49 -3.71 15.99
C THR A 216 2.21 -3.01 16.44
N LEU A 217 1.37 -2.58 15.49
CA LEU A 217 0.15 -1.82 15.80
C LEU A 217 -0.99 -2.78 16.18
N LYS A 218 -1.62 -2.56 17.33
CA LYS A 218 -2.79 -3.36 17.74
C LYS A 218 -3.94 -3.19 16.73
N PRO A 219 -4.61 -4.26 16.29
CA PRO A 219 -5.90 -4.15 15.62
C PRO A 219 -6.88 -3.51 16.61
N SER A 220 -7.49 -2.39 16.23
CA SER A 220 -8.54 -1.78 17.05
C SER A 220 -9.72 -2.75 17.14
N GLY A 221 -9.83 -3.51 18.24
CA GLY A 221 -10.99 -4.36 18.55
C GLY A 221 -10.77 -5.83 18.95
N ALA A 222 -9.62 -6.26 19.49
CA ALA A 222 -9.48 -7.60 20.09
C ALA A 222 -9.78 -7.59 21.61
N PRO A 223 -10.44 -8.64 22.15
CA PRO A 223 -11.34 -8.54 23.31
C PRO A 223 -10.61 -8.70 24.65
N GLY A 224 -10.90 -7.82 25.59
CA GLY A 224 -10.40 -7.94 26.97
C GLY A 224 -10.84 -6.79 27.87
N ALA A 225 -12.15 -6.57 28.05
CA ALA A 225 -12.77 -5.90 29.21
C ALA A 225 -14.29 -5.70 28.98
N PRO A 226 -15.13 -5.68 30.04
CA PRO A 226 -16.55 -6.01 29.94
C PRO A 226 -17.44 -4.89 29.40
N GLN A 227 -18.47 -5.33 28.71
CA GLN A 227 -19.53 -4.59 28.05
C GLN A 227 -20.30 -3.67 29.02
N ARG A 228 -20.29 -2.36 28.76
CA ARG A 228 -21.44 -1.49 29.06
C ARG A 228 -21.81 -0.67 27.83
N ARG A 229 -23.08 -0.83 27.46
CA ARG A 229 -23.78 -0.30 26.29
C ARG A 229 -23.62 1.22 26.16
N ARG A 230 -23.32 1.68 24.94
CA ARG A 230 -24.03 2.80 24.29
C ARG A 230 -23.85 2.69 22.79
N SER A 231 -24.96 2.49 22.10
CA SER A 231 -25.06 2.45 20.66
C SER A 231 -24.89 3.85 20.08
N SER A 232 -23.91 4.04 19.21
CA SER A 232 -23.93 5.09 18.18
C SER A 232 -23.27 4.52 16.92
N ALA A 233 -24.01 4.61 15.82
CA ALA A 233 -23.70 4.01 14.53
C ALA A 233 -22.33 4.44 13.99
N SER A 234 -21.55 3.47 13.50
CA SER A 234 -20.48 3.72 12.53
C SER A 234 -20.75 2.92 11.27
N ILE A 235 -20.64 3.62 10.15
CA ILE A 235 -20.96 3.21 8.78
C ILE A 235 -19.71 2.53 8.22
N PHE A 236 -19.47 1.25 8.52
CA PHE A 236 -18.52 0.42 7.75
C PHE A 236 -18.91 -1.05 7.89
N GLY A 237 -19.27 -1.69 6.77
CA GLY A 237 -19.25 -3.15 6.61
C GLY A 237 -20.60 -3.87 6.68
N ARG A 238 -21.41 -3.80 5.62
CA ARG A 238 -22.30 -4.91 5.23
C ARG A 238 -21.73 -5.53 3.96
N VAL A 239 -21.22 -6.76 4.07
CA VAL A 239 -21.47 -7.95 3.23
C VAL A 239 -20.48 -9.01 3.70
N ILE A 240 -20.86 -9.82 4.70
CA ILE A 240 -20.56 -11.26 4.75
C ILE A 240 -21.73 -11.90 5.51
N GLN A 241 -22.68 -12.44 4.76
CA GLN A 241 -23.61 -13.46 5.26
C GLN A 241 -23.30 -14.72 4.47
N SER A 242 -22.72 -15.72 5.12
CA SER A 242 -23.01 -17.15 5.00
C SER A 242 -21.79 -17.95 5.47
N PHE A 243 -21.85 -18.48 6.69
CA PHE A 243 -21.45 -19.87 6.96
C PHE A 243 -22.00 -20.25 8.34
N ARG A 244 -22.80 -21.33 8.37
CA ARG A 244 -23.43 -21.93 9.55
C ARG A 244 -22.95 -23.39 9.62
N GLY A 245 -22.50 -23.84 10.80
CA GLY A 245 -22.20 -25.23 11.18
C GLY A 245 -20.73 -25.62 10.98
N ILE A 246 -19.97 -26.23 11.92
CA ILE A 246 -20.23 -27.18 13.03
C ILE A 246 -18.98 -27.16 14.00
N PRO A 247 -19.04 -27.71 15.25
CA PRO A 247 -18.53 -27.06 16.47
C PRO A 247 -17.24 -27.62 17.12
N GLN A 248 -16.73 -26.78 18.05
CA GLN A 248 -16.02 -27.01 19.33
C GLN A 248 -14.98 -28.14 19.48
N GLY A 249 -13.80 -27.77 19.98
CA GLY A 249 -12.89 -28.71 20.64
C GLY A 249 -11.56 -28.10 21.10
N VAL A 250 -11.45 -27.91 22.41
CA VAL A 250 -10.23 -27.81 23.24
C VAL A 250 -9.49 -26.45 23.27
N ASP A 251 -9.88 -25.68 24.29
CA ASP A 251 -9.09 -24.61 24.91
C ASP A 251 -8.24 -25.25 26.03
N LEU A 252 -6.91 -25.11 25.96
CA LEU A 252 -6.00 -25.51 27.04
C LEU A 252 -4.74 -24.63 27.01
N SER A 253 -4.69 -23.65 27.89
CA SER A 253 -3.73 -23.61 29.01
C SER A 253 -3.60 -22.19 29.56
N SER A 254 -4.15 -21.99 30.76
CA SER A 254 -3.65 -20.98 31.68
C SER A 254 -2.82 -21.66 32.77
N VAL A 255 -1.77 -20.95 33.19
CA VAL A 255 -1.03 -21.10 34.45
C VAL A 255 -0.01 -22.25 34.54
N THR A 256 1.27 -21.89 34.37
CA THR A 256 2.29 -22.08 35.42
C THR A 256 3.38 -21.00 35.26
N GLY A 257 3.76 -20.38 36.38
CA GLY A 257 4.76 -19.34 36.43
C GLY A 257 6.18 -19.86 36.63
N SER A 258 7.12 -18.98 36.29
CA SER A 258 8.55 -18.92 36.65
C SER A 258 9.57 -19.48 35.66
N SER A 259 10.37 -18.52 35.19
CA SER A 259 11.80 -18.59 34.83
C SER A 259 12.21 -19.04 33.42
N GLY A 260 12.76 -18.06 32.68
CA GLY A 260 13.86 -18.28 31.73
C GLY A 260 13.46 -18.48 30.27
N GLY A 261 13.31 -17.38 29.52
CA GLY A 261 13.23 -17.44 28.06
C GLY A 261 12.65 -16.18 27.44
N ARG A 262 13.45 -15.11 27.33
CA ARG A 262 13.13 -13.91 26.55
C ARG A 262 12.96 -14.29 25.08
N SER A 263 11.72 -14.56 24.65
CA SER A 263 11.36 -14.60 23.24
C SER A 263 10.69 -13.28 22.87
N GLY A 264 11.33 -12.52 21.98
CA GLY A 264 11.02 -11.13 21.63
C GLY A 264 9.66 -10.93 20.97
N SER A 265 8.60 -10.98 21.76
CA SER A 265 7.31 -10.43 21.37
C SER A 265 7.44 -8.89 21.34
N ILE A 266 7.47 -8.31 20.14
CA ILE A 266 7.43 -6.85 19.96
C ILE A 266 6.24 -6.33 20.77
N ARG A 267 6.49 -5.41 21.71
CA ARG A 267 5.42 -4.80 22.51
C ARG A 267 4.41 -4.17 21.55
N GLN A 268 3.19 -4.68 21.54
CA GLN A 268 2.13 -4.13 20.70
C GLN A 268 1.77 -2.72 21.17
N VAL A 269 1.82 -1.75 20.25
CA VAL A 269 1.59 -0.33 20.49
C VAL A 269 0.13 0.04 20.17
N GLU A 270 -0.49 0.86 21.02
CA GLU A 270 -1.81 1.44 20.74
C GLU A 270 -1.64 2.61 19.77
N ALA A 271 -1.97 2.35 18.50
CA ALA A 271 -1.78 3.31 17.42
C ALA A 271 -2.83 4.43 17.45
N LYS A 272 -2.39 5.69 17.36
CA LYS A 272 -3.29 6.84 17.12
C LYS A 272 -3.65 6.97 15.64
N TYR A 273 -4.63 7.83 15.35
CA TYR A 273 -5.15 8.05 14.00
C TYR A 273 -4.06 8.33 12.94
N PRO A 274 -3.04 9.20 13.16
CA PRO A 274 -2.00 9.43 12.16
C PRO A 274 -1.22 8.17 11.76
N ALA A 275 -0.98 7.26 12.70
CA ALA A 275 -0.29 6.00 12.44
C ALA A 275 -1.15 5.03 11.63
N LEU A 276 -2.46 5.01 11.88
CA LEU A 276 -3.41 4.20 11.10
C LEU A 276 -3.53 4.72 9.67
N LEU A 277 -3.60 6.04 9.50
CA LEU A 277 -3.61 6.68 8.19
C LEU A 277 -2.31 6.41 7.42
N PHE A 278 -1.15 6.55 8.09
CA PHE A 278 0.15 6.22 7.52
C PHE A 278 0.21 4.77 7.01
N LYS A 279 -0.28 3.81 7.81
CA LYS A 279 -0.36 2.40 7.40
C LYS A 279 -1.26 2.22 6.18
N GLN A 280 -2.42 2.88 6.13
CA GLN A 280 -3.34 2.81 5.00
C GLN A 280 -2.71 3.38 3.73
N GLN A 281 -2.07 4.55 3.82
CA GLN A 281 -1.36 5.17 2.71
C GLN A 281 -0.22 4.27 2.23
N LEU A 282 0.55 3.69 3.15
CA LEU A 282 1.63 2.78 2.80
C LEU A 282 1.12 1.52 2.07
N THR A 283 -0.02 0.96 2.48
CA THR A 283 -0.68 -0.12 1.75
C THR A 283 -1.02 0.30 0.32
N ALA A 284 -1.65 1.46 0.15
CA ALA A 284 -1.99 1.97 -1.18
C ALA A 284 -0.74 2.20 -2.06
N TYR A 285 0.38 2.63 -1.46
CA TYR A 285 1.65 2.76 -2.15
C TYR A 285 2.26 1.40 -2.56
N VAL A 286 2.21 0.39 -1.70
CA VAL A 286 2.63 -0.98 -2.05
C VAL A 286 1.84 -1.50 -3.25
N GLU A 287 0.51 -1.34 -3.22
CA GLU A 287 -0.39 -1.72 -4.31
C GLU A 287 -0.07 -0.93 -5.59
N LYS A 288 0.11 0.38 -5.49
CA LYS A 288 0.46 1.25 -6.63
C LYS A 288 1.77 0.83 -7.28
N ILE A 289 2.84 0.64 -6.49
CA ILE A 289 4.16 0.24 -7.00
C ILE A 289 4.07 -1.15 -7.66
N TYR A 290 3.37 -2.09 -7.03
CA TYR A 290 3.12 -3.42 -7.60
C TYR A 290 2.42 -3.32 -8.97
N CYS A 291 1.37 -2.51 -9.09
CA CYS A 291 0.67 -2.27 -10.35
C CYS A 291 1.61 -1.66 -11.40
N MET A 292 2.43 -0.67 -11.04
CA MET A 292 3.38 -0.06 -11.98
C MET A 292 4.38 -1.08 -12.55
N ILE A 293 4.98 -1.93 -11.71
CA ILE A 293 5.90 -2.98 -12.17
C ILE A 293 5.20 -3.96 -13.12
N ARG A 294 4.01 -4.43 -12.73
CA ARG A 294 3.20 -5.32 -13.56
C ARG A 294 2.88 -4.67 -14.91
N ASP A 295 2.43 -3.42 -14.90
CA ASP A 295 1.97 -2.72 -16.09
C ASP A 295 3.15 -2.36 -17.02
N ASN A 296 4.33 -2.07 -16.46
CA ASN A 296 5.57 -1.92 -17.22
C ASN A 296 5.92 -3.22 -17.96
N LEU A 297 5.84 -4.37 -17.28
CA LEU A 297 6.09 -5.67 -17.91
C LEU A 297 5.03 -5.97 -18.98
N LYS A 298 3.74 -5.72 -18.72
CA LYS A 298 2.68 -5.84 -19.73
C LYS A 298 2.98 -4.98 -20.96
N LYS A 299 3.37 -3.72 -20.76
CA LYS A 299 3.74 -2.77 -21.83
C LYS A 299 4.91 -3.29 -22.67
N GLU A 300 5.94 -3.86 -22.04
CA GLU A 300 7.11 -4.41 -22.73
C GLU A 300 6.78 -5.66 -23.58
N ILE A 301 6.01 -6.60 -23.04
CA ILE A 301 5.70 -7.86 -23.75
C ILE A 301 4.56 -7.74 -24.76
N SER A 302 3.66 -6.75 -24.63
CA SER A 302 2.52 -6.55 -25.53
C SER A 302 2.88 -6.52 -27.02
N PRO A 303 3.86 -5.71 -27.49
CA PRO A 303 4.25 -5.72 -28.91
C PRO A 303 4.86 -7.05 -29.35
N LEU A 304 5.54 -7.76 -28.46
CA LEU A 304 6.11 -9.09 -28.76
C LEU A 304 5.01 -10.15 -28.91
N LEU A 305 3.99 -10.11 -28.04
CA LEU A 305 2.79 -10.95 -28.17
C LEU A 305 2.05 -10.66 -29.47
N ALA A 306 1.85 -9.38 -29.80
CA ALA A 306 1.24 -8.98 -31.07
C ALA A 306 2.02 -9.56 -32.26
N SER A 307 3.36 -9.49 -32.23
CA SER A 307 4.24 -10.07 -33.25
C SER A 307 4.12 -11.59 -33.34
N CYS A 308 4.10 -12.30 -32.20
CA CYS A 308 3.87 -13.75 -32.16
C CYS A 308 2.55 -14.11 -32.85
N THR A 309 1.50 -13.36 -32.60
CA THR A 309 0.19 -13.65 -33.19
C THR A 309 0.11 -13.33 -34.69
N GLN A 310 1.01 -12.49 -35.23
CA GLN A 310 1.08 -12.12 -36.66
C GLN A 310 2.11 -12.94 -37.46
N ALA A 311 3.04 -13.61 -36.78
CA ALA A 311 4.18 -14.30 -37.37
C ALA A 311 3.77 -15.33 -38.45
N THR A 312 2.61 -15.96 -38.30
CA THR A 312 2.06 -16.93 -39.25
C THR A 312 1.54 -16.32 -40.55
N ARG A 313 1.26 -15.00 -40.60
CA ARG A 313 0.93 -14.32 -41.86
C ARG A 313 2.13 -14.22 -42.79
N LYS A 314 3.33 -13.97 -42.24
CA LYS A 314 4.57 -13.75 -43.02
C LYS A 314 5.17 -15.06 -43.53
N SER A 315 4.96 -16.18 -42.83
CA SER A 315 5.39 -17.51 -43.28
C SER A 315 4.76 -17.92 -44.62
N ARG A 316 3.60 -17.36 -44.98
CA ARG A 316 2.94 -17.62 -46.28
C ARG A 316 3.74 -17.09 -47.47
N ALA A 317 4.66 -16.15 -47.25
CA ALA A 317 5.53 -15.58 -48.28
C ALA A 317 6.94 -16.19 -48.34
N SER A 318 7.36 -16.96 -47.31
CA SER A 318 8.73 -17.50 -47.19
C SER A 318 8.72 -19.03 -47.05
N LEU A 319 8.23 -19.70 -48.09
CA LEU A 319 8.12 -21.17 -48.16
C LEU A 319 9.44 -21.89 -48.53
N MET A 320 10.61 -21.25 -48.43
CA MET A 320 11.90 -21.88 -48.73
C MET A 320 12.89 -21.78 -47.56
N LYS A 321 13.08 -22.92 -46.89
CA LYS A 321 14.22 -23.34 -46.05
C LYS A 321 14.80 -22.28 -45.07
N GLY A 322 14.43 -22.39 -43.78
CA GLY A 322 15.20 -21.79 -42.67
C GLY A 322 14.40 -21.00 -41.63
N GLY A 323 13.14 -20.65 -41.90
CA GLY A 323 12.37 -19.67 -41.11
C GLY A 323 11.89 -20.07 -39.70
N GLN A 324 12.06 -21.32 -39.26
CA GLN A 324 11.61 -21.73 -37.90
C GLN A 324 12.45 -21.09 -36.79
N GLN A 325 13.73 -20.79 -37.04
CA GLN A 325 14.64 -20.23 -36.04
C GLN A 325 14.32 -18.75 -35.73
N GLU A 326 13.93 -17.96 -36.74
CA GLU A 326 13.54 -16.55 -36.58
C GLU A 326 12.16 -16.39 -35.93
N LEU A 327 11.20 -17.28 -36.24
CA LEU A 327 9.85 -17.25 -35.67
C LEU A 327 9.88 -17.46 -34.14
N ILE A 328 10.77 -18.32 -33.64
CA ILE A 328 10.94 -18.56 -32.21
C ILE A 328 11.57 -17.36 -31.46
N GLY A 329 12.19 -16.41 -32.19
CA GLY A 329 12.85 -15.24 -31.62
C GLY A 329 11.93 -14.40 -30.74
N HIS A 330 10.70 -14.14 -31.19
CA HIS A 330 9.75 -13.34 -30.40
C HIS A 330 9.41 -13.99 -29.04
N TRP A 331 9.26 -15.32 -28.99
CA TRP A 331 9.03 -16.04 -27.74
C TRP A 331 10.27 -16.01 -26.82
N GLN A 332 11.47 -16.05 -27.40
CA GLN A 332 12.71 -15.87 -26.63
C GLN A 332 12.82 -14.47 -26.05
N ASP A 333 12.41 -13.44 -26.79
CA ASP A 333 12.42 -12.06 -26.32
C ASP A 333 11.44 -11.87 -25.16
N ILE A 334 10.24 -12.48 -25.22
CA ILE A 334 9.30 -12.50 -24.10
C ILE A 334 9.94 -13.18 -22.89
N ALA A 335 10.51 -14.38 -23.05
CA ALA A 335 11.17 -15.08 -21.95
C ALA A 335 12.34 -14.27 -21.35
N ARG A 336 13.11 -13.57 -22.19
CA ARG A 336 14.19 -12.68 -21.75
C ARG A 336 13.66 -11.50 -20.93
N SER A 337 12.56 -10.87 -21.37
CA SER A 337 11.89 -9.81 -20.63
C SER A 337 11.44 -10.29 -19.25
N LEU A 338 10.78 -11.45 -19.17
CA LEU A 338 10.38 -12.07 -17.90
C LEU A 338 11.59 -12.33 -16.99
N SER A 339 12.69 -12.86 -17.54
CA SER A 339 13.95 -13.08 -16.79
C SER A 339 14.57 -11.78 -16.28
N ASN A 340 14.59 -10.72 -17.08
CA ASN A 340 15.15 -9.43 -16.68
C ASN A 340 14.37 -8.85 -15.50
N PHE A 341 13.02 -8.84 -15.58
CA PHE A 341 12.18 -8.41 -14.47
C PHE A 341 12.39 -9.25 -13.22
N LEU A 342 12.44 -10.58 -13.35
CA LEU A 342 12.70 -11.46 -12.23
C LEU A 342 14.04 -11.14 -11.56
N ASN A 343 15.09 -10.91 -12.36
CA ASN A 343 16.42 -10.57 -11.86
C ASN A 343 16.43 -9.22 -11.14
N THR A 344 15.76 -8.20 -11.67
CA THR A 344 15.62 -6.89 -11.01
C THR A 344 14.89 -7.01 -9.67
N LEU A 345 13.80 -7.78 -9.62
CA LEU A 345 13.04 -8.02 -8.38
C LEU A 345 13.87 -8.79 -7.34
N LYS A 346 14.65 -9.78 -7.78
CA LYS A 346 15.58 -10.55 -6.92
C LYS A 346 16.70 -9.67 -6.38
N ALA A 347 17.34 -8.86 -7.23
CA ALA A 347 18.43 -7.97 -6.85
C ALA A 347 18.00 -6.96 -5.77
N ASN A 348 16.73 -6.56 -5.79
CA ASN A 348 16.13 -5.64 -4.81
C ASN A 348 15.43 -6.37 -3.64
N ASN A 349 15.66 -7.67 -3.47
CA ASN A 349 15.12 -8.47 -2.37
C ASN A 349 13.60 -8.34 -2.21
N VAL A 350 12.86 -8.21 -3.32
CA VAL A 350 11.39 -8.13 -3.26
C VAL A 350 10.85 -9.45 -2.71
N PRO A 351 9.92 -9.42 -1.73
CA PRO A 351 9.36 -10.64 -1.16
C PRO A 351 8.88 -11.63 -2.24
N PRO A 352 9.33 -12.90 -2.24
CA PRO A 352 9.01 -13.86 -3.30
C PRO A 352 7.50 -14.03 -3.55
N PHE A 353 6.69 -13.90 -2.50
CA PHE A 353 5.22 -13.89 -2.61
C PHE A 353 4.70 -12.80 -3.56
N LEU A 354 5.20 -11.56 -3.45
CA LEU A 354 4.80 -10.46 -4.33
C LEU A 354 5.27 -10.70 -5.77
N VAL A 355 6.50 -11.19 -5.93
CA VAL A 355 7.06 -11.55 -7.25
C VAL A 355 6.20 -12.61 -7.93
N ARG A 356 5.78 -13.64 -7.19
CA ARG A 356 4.87 -14.69 -7.68
C ARG A 356 3.54 -14.13 -8.13
N LYS A 357 2.96 -13.19 -7.38
CA LYS A 357 1.70 -12.53 -7.75
C LYS A 357 1.84 -11.74 -9.06
N VAL A 358 2.97 -11.04 -9.27
CA VAL A 358 3.25 -10.36 -10.55
C VAL A 358 3.20 -11.37 -11.70
N PHE A 359 3.98 -12.45 -11.64
CA PHE A 359 4.06 -13.39 -12.74
C PHE A 359 2.76 -14.17 -12.99
N VAL A 360 1.99 -14.48 -11.94
CA VAL A 360 0.63 -15.04 -12.11
C VAL A 360 -0.23 -14.10 -12.97
N GLN A 361 -0.29 -12.80 -12.65
CA GLN A 361 -1.07 -11.85 -13.45
C GLN A 361 -0.52 -11.64 -14.87
N ILE A 362 0.79 -11.69 -15.05
CA ILE A 362 1.40 -11.61 -16.38
C ILE A 362 1.04 -12.82 -17.24
N PHE A 363 1.01 -14.03 -16.67
CA PHE A 363 0.60 -15.23 -17.40
C PHE A 363 -0.91 -15.23 -17.67
N THR A 364 -1.74 -14.73 -16.76
CA THR A 364 -3.16 -14.47 -17.03
C THR A 364 -3.32 -13.49 -18.20
N PHE A 365 -2.54 -12.40 -18.23
CA PHE A 365 -2.55 -11.44 -19.33
C PHE A 365 -2.13 -12.06 -20.67
N ILE A 366 -1.06 -12.86 -20.69
CA ILE A 366 -0.63 -13.61 -21.88
C ILE A 366 -1.75 -14.55 -22.35
N ASN A 367 -2.40 -15.26 -21.43
CA ASN A 367 -3.54 -16.13 -21.74
C ASN A 367 -4.65 -15.34 -22.45
N VAL A 368 -5.07 -14.20 -21.87
CA VAL A 368 -6.13 -13.34 -22.41
C VAL A 368 -5.75 -12.82 -23.80
N GLN A 369 -4.55 -12.26 -23.98
CA GLN A 369 -4.09 -11.68 -25.24
C GLN A 369 -4.06 -12.70 -26.38
N LEU A 370 -3.46 -13.87 -26.14
CA LEU A 370 -3.32 -14.91 -27.15
C LEU A 370 -4.67 -15.55 -27.48
N PHE A 371 -5.47 -15.84 -26.46
CA PHE A 371 -6.76 -16.51 -26.64
C PHE A 371 -7.79 -15.61 -27.31
N ASN A 372 -7.86 -14.32 -26.94
CA ASN A 372 -8.74 -13.36 -27.62
C ASN A 372 -8.28 -13.15 -29.08
N SER A 373 -6.96 -13.10 -29.34
CA SER A 373 -6.44 -13.06 -30.71
C SER A 373 -6.86 -14.27 -31.55
N LEU A 374 -6.88 -15.47 -30.93
CA LEU A 374 -7.33 -16.70 -31.55
C LEU A 374 -8.83 -16.65 -31.91
N LEU A 375 -9.66 -16.16 -30.99
CA LEU A 375 -11.11 -16.06 -31.17
C LEU A 375 -11.51 -14.98 -32.17
N LEU A 376 -10.70 -13.94 -32.35
CA LEU A 376 -11.06 -12.80 -33.20
C LEU A 376 -10.56 -12.94 -34.65
N ARG A 377 -9.58 -13.81 -34.91
CA ARG A 377 -8.85 -13.81 -36.18
C ARG A 377 -8.69 -15.21 -36.76
N ARG A 378 -9.22 -15.40 -37.98
CA ARG A 378 -9.22 -16.70 -38.66
C ARG A 378 -7.80 -17.21 -38.93
N GLU A 379 -6.85 -16.34 -39.23
CA GLU A 379 -5.46 -16.72 -39.51
C GLU A 379 -4.74 -17.34 -38.30
N CYS A 380 -5.26 -17.14 -37.08
CA CYS A 380 -4.70 -17.75 -35.87
C CYS A 380 -5.19 -19.20 -35.67
N CYS A 381 -6.28 -19.58 -36.32
CA CYS A 381 -6.87 -20.91 -36.21
C CYS A 381 -6.35 -21.83 -37.33
N SER A 382 -5.03 -22.04 -37.41
CA SER A 382 -4.44 -23.03 -38.31
C SER A 382 -3.61 -24.08 -37.58
N PHE A 383 -3.38 -25.22 -38.23
CA PHE A 383 -2.52 -26.27 -37.66
C PHE A 383 -1.10 -25.75 -37.43
N SER A 384 -0.50 -25.10 -38.44
CA SER A 384 0.86 -24.56 -38.35
C SER A 384 0.96 -23.45 -37.29
N ASN A 385 -0.06 -22.60 -37.13
CA ASN A 385 -0.10 -21.63 -36.03
C ASN A 385 -0.21 -22.32 -34.67
N GLY A 386 -1.00 -23.39 -34.59
CA GLY A 386 -1.08 -24.25 -33.41
C GLY A 386 0.29 -24.79 -33.01
N GLU A 387 1.06 -25.35 -33.95
CA GLU A 387 2.44 -25.82 -33.69
C GLU A 387 3.37 -24.71 -33.22
N TYR A 388 3.30 -23.54 -33.88
CA TYR A 388 4.12 -22.38 -33.53
C TYR A 388 3.84 -21.87 -32.10
N VAL A 389 2.57 -21.64 -31.76
CA VAL A 389 2.19 -21.18 -30.42
C VAL A 389 2.48 -22.27 -29.39
N LYS A 390 2.28 -23.55 -29.69
CA LYS A 390 2.63 -24.67 -28.80
C LYS A 390 4.12 -24.66 -28.43
N ALA A 391 5.00 -24.45 -29.41
CA ALA A 391 6.44 -24.31 -29.16
C ALA A 391 6.75 -23.09 -28.28
N GLY A 392 6.06 -21.96 -28.50
CA GLY A 392 6.16 -20.77 -27.65
C GLY A 392 5.73 -21.01 -26.20
N LEU A 393 4.59 -21.66 -26.00
CA LEU A 393 4.08 -22.02 -24.67
C LEU A 393 5.03 -22.97 -23.92
N ALA A 394 5.71 -23.88 -24.62
CA ALA A 394 6.74 -24.73 -24.03
C ALA A 394 7.97 -23.93 -23.56
N LYS A 395 8.32 -22.83 -24.25
CA LYS A 395 9.39 -21.92 -23.76
C LYS A 395 8.99 -21.18 -22.50
N LEU A 396 7.74 -20.73 -22.39
CA LEU A 396 7.23 -20.11 -21.18
C LEU A 396 7.17 -21.11 -20.02
N GLU A 397 6.83 -22.37 -20.29
CA GLU A 397 6.91 -23.46 -19.31
C GLU A 397 8.34 -23.66 -18.80
N GLN A 398 9.31 -23.75 -19.72
CA GLN A 398 10.72 -23.89 -19.37
C GLN A 398 11.22 -22.69 -18.55
N TRP A 399 10.77 -21.48 -18.88
CA TRP A 399 11.07 -20.29 -18.09
C TRP A 399 10.53 -20.40 -16.65
N CYS A 400 9.27 -20.85 -16.47
CA CYS A 400 8.68 -21.07 -15.14
C CYS A 400 9.49 -22.10 -14.32
N ILE A 401 9.94 -23.19 -14.96
CA ILE A 401 10.80 -24.18 -14.30
C ILE A 401 12.10 -23.54 -13.82
N GLY A 402 12.75 -22.74 -14.68
CA GLY A 402 13.98 -22.03 -14.33
C GLY A 402 13.79 -20.95 -13.25
N ALA A 403 12.62 -20.30 -13.21
CA ALA A 403 12.24 -19.35 -12.17
C ALA A 403 11.91 -20.01 -10.83
N THR A 404 11.69 -21.34 -10.82
CA THR A 404 11.35 -22.20 -9.66
C THR A 404 9.99 -21.92 -9.02
N ASP A 405 9.50 -22.85 -8.19
CA ASP A 405 8.23 -22.66 -7.46
C ASP A 405 8.24 -21.42 -6.56
N GLU A 406 9.41 -21.03 -6.04
CA GLU A 406 9.57 -19.85 -5.19
C GLU A 406 9.00 -18.59 -5.85
N TYR A 407 9.36 -18.35 -7.12
CA TYR A 407 9.03 -17.11 -7.84
C TYR A 407 7.96 -17.28 -8.92
N ALA A 408 7.91 -18.39 -9.64
CA ALA A 408 6.87 -18.62 -10.65
C ALA A 408 5.62 -19.26 -10.06
N GLY A 409 5.77 -20.13 -9.06
CA GLY A 409 4.69 -20.92 -8.49
C GLY A 409 3.80 -21.55 -9.57
N ARG A 410 2.50 -21.26 -9.52
CA ARG A 410 1.49 -21.77 -10.46
C ARG A 410 1.23 -20.88 -11.68
N ALA A 411 2.10 -19.90 -11.99
CA ALA A 411 1.87 -18.96 -13.09
C ALA A 411 1.58 -19.66 -14.44
N TYR A 412 2.21 -20.80 -14.71
CA TYR A 412 1.97 -21.55 -15.96
C TYR A 412 0.54 -22.12 -16.08
N ASP A 413 -0.13 -22.37 -14.95
CA ASP A 413 -1.52 -22.88 -14.93
C ASP A 413 -2.51 -21.82 -15.43
N GLU A 414 -2.16 -20.53 -15.35
CA GLU A 414 -3.01 -19.43 -15.81
C GLU A 414 -3.20 -19.40 -17.33
N LEU A 415 -2.32 -20.09 -18.08
CA LEU A 415 -2.41 -20.26 -19.54
C LEU A 415 -3.48 -21.30 -19.97
N LYS A 416 -4.40 -21.68 -19.08
CA LYS A 416 -5.37 -22.77 -19.27
C LYS A 416 -6.20 -22.67 -20.56
N HIS A 417 -6.69 -21.48 -20.93
CA HIS A 417 -7.56 -21.30 -22.10
C HIS A 417 -6.75 -21.46 -23.39
N ILE A 418 -5.64 -20.74 -23.52
CA ILE A 418 -4.79 -20.83 -24.71
C ILE A 418 -4.16 -22.22 -24.84
N LYS A 419 -3.74 -22.86 -23.73
CA LYS A 419 -3.19 -24.23 -23.75
C LYS A 419 -4.19 -25.25 -24.30
N GLN A 420 -5.43 -25.22 -23.81
CA GLN A 420 -6.47 -26.13 -24.32
C GLN A 420 -6.83 -25.83 -25.78
N ALA A 421 -6.98 -24.56 -26.15
CA ALA A 421 -7.29 -24.17 -27.52
C ALA A 421 -6.20 -24.60 -28.51
N ILE A 422 -4.93 -24.34 -28.20
CA ILE A 422 -3.80 -24.74 -29.04
C ILE A 422 -3.63 -26.26 -29.04
N GLY A 423 -3.81 -26.92 -27.90
CA GLY A 423 -3.85 -28.38 -27.80
C GLY A 423 -4.89 -28.96 -28.75
N PHE A 424 -6.09 -28.38 -28.78
CA PHE A 424 -7.15 -28.76 -29.71
C PHE A 424 -6.77 -28.51 -31.18
N LEU A 425 -6.19 -27.35 -31.52
CA LEU A 425 -5.79 -27.03 -32.89
C LEU A 425 -4.77 -28.01 -33.48
N VAL A 426 -3.88 -28.57 -32.66
CA VAL A 426 -2.85 -29.51 -33.14
C VAL A 426 -3.29 -30.98 -33.12
N ILE A 427 -4.53 -31.28 -32.73
CA ILE A 427 -5.06 -32.66 -32.79
C ILE A 427 -5.25 -33.10 -34.24
N HIS A 428 -4.74 -34.29 -34.56
CA HIS A 428 -5.03 -34.95 -35.83
C HIS A 428 -6.42 -35.61 -35.81
N GLN A 429 -7.08 -35.71 -36.97
CA GLN A 429 -8.38 -36.36 -37.14
C GLN A 429 -9.48 -35.78 -36.23
N LYS A 430 -9.60 -34.45 -36.18
CA LYS A 430 -10.64 -33.73 -35.40
C LYS A 430 -12.06 -34.17 -35.77
N SER A 431 -12.28 -34.57 -37.03
CA SER A 431 -13.56 -35.10 -37.52
C SER A 431 -14.01 -36.41 -36.87
N LYS A 432 -13.11 -37.14 -36.18
CA LYS A 432 -13.45 -38.37 -35.45
C LYS A 432 -13.75 -38.12 -33.97
N LYS A 433 -13.59 -36.88 -33.49
CA LYS A 433 -13.77 -36.53 -32.08
C LYS A 433 -15.24 -36.26 -31.81
N THR A 434 -15.79 -36.89 -30.78
CA THR A 434 -17.20 -36.69 -30.40
C THR A 434 -17.36 -35.38 -29.62
N PHE A 435 -18.59 -34.87 -29.56
CA PHE A 435 -18.91 -33.67 -28.78
C PHE A 435 -18.43 -33.80 -27.32
N THR A 436 -18.75 -34.91 -26.65
CA THR A 436 -18.37 -35.17 -25.26
C THR A 436 -16.86 -35.28 -25.07
N GLU A 437 -16.12 -35.86 -26.03
CA GLU A 437 -14.66 -35.90 -25.96
C GLU A 437 -14.06 -34.49 -26.04
N ILE A 438 -14.57 -33.66 -26.95
CA ILE A 438 -14.11 -32.28 -27.11
C ILE A 438 -14.37 -31.45 -25.84
N THR A 439 -15.60 -31.50 -25.32
CA THR A 439 -15.99 -30.64 -24.19
C THR A 439 -15.44 -31.13 -22.85
N HIS A 440 -15.47 -32.42 -22.54
CA HIS A 440 -15.12 -32.91 -21.20
C HIS A 440 -13.68 -33.40 -21.07
N LYS A 441 -13.04 -33.86 -22.16
CA LYS A 441 -11.67 -34.41 -22.10
C LYS A 441 -10.63 -33.44 -22.65
N LEU A 442 -10.91 -32.83 -23.81
CA LEU A 442 -9.91 -32.00 -24.50
C LEU A 442 -9.93 -30.55 -24.02
N CYS A 443 -11.11 -29.95 -23.88
CA CYS A 443 -11.26 -28.52 -23.60
C CYS A 443 -12.29 -28.19 -22.50
N PRO A 444 -12.15 -28.75 -21.28
CA PRO A 444 -13.12 -28.53 -20.19
C PRO A 444 -13.19 -27.09 -19.67
N THR A 445 -12.23 -26.23 -20.01
CA THR A 445 -12.22 -24.83 -19.60
C THR A 445 -12.87 -23.90 -20.63
N LEU A 446 -13.01 -24.33 -21.88
CA LEU A 446 -13.58 -23.50 -22.94
C LEU A 446 -15.10 -23.59 -22.94
N SER A 447 -15.78 -22.45 -23.09
CA SER A 447 -17.23 -22.44 -23.27
C SER A 447 -17.60 -23.01 -24.64
N ILE A 448 -18.86 -23.46 -24.77
CA ILE A 448 -19.38 -23.96 -26.04
C ILE A 448 -19.23 -22.89 -27.14
N GLN A 449 -19.52 -21.61 -26.81
CA GLN A 449 -19.34 -20.45 -27.70
C GLN A 449 -17.92 -20.32 -28.24
N GLN A 450 -16.92 -20.44 -27.36
CA GLN A 450 -15.51 -20.38 -27.74
C GLN A 450 -15.11 -21.57 -28.63
N LEU A 451 -15.54 -22.78 -28.27
CA LEU A 451 -15.23 -24.00 -29.02
C LEU A 451 -15.77 -23.97 -30.44
N TYR A 452 -17.02 -23.58 -30.62
CA TYR A 452 -17.62 -23.45 -31.95
C TYR A 452 -16.88 -22.43 -32.81
N ARG A 453 -16.53 -21.28 -32.22
CA ARG A 453 -15.84 -20.21 -32.95
C ARG A 453 -14.45 -20.68 -33.40
N ILE A 454 -13.69 -21.32 -32.51
CA ILE A 454 -12.39 -21.93 -32.89
C ILE A 454 -12.58 -22.99 -33.98
N SER A 455 -13.58 -23.88 -33.82
CA SER A 455 -13.81 -25.00 -34.74
C SER A 455 -14.25 -24.57 -36.15
N THR A 456 -15.03 -23.49 -36.24
CA THR A 456 -15.52 -22.93 -37.52
C THR A 456 -14.49 -22.05 -38.21
N MET A 457 -13.62 -21.38 -37.46
CA MET A 457 -12.50 -20.61 -38.02
C MET A 457 -11.31 -21.50 -38.42
N TYR A 458 -11.22 -22.71 -37.85
CA TYR A 458 -10.09 -23.61 -38.08
C TYR A 458 -9.93 -24.01 -39.55
N TRP A 459 -8.67 -24.07 -39.99
CA TRP A 459 -8.29 -24.74 -41.23
C TRP A 459 -6.94 -25.44 -41.10
N ASP A 460 -6.77 -26.59 -41.76
CA ASP A 460 -5.48 -27.29 -41.80
C ASP A 460 -4.66 -26.87 -43.01
N ASP A 461 -3.59 -26.12 -42.74
CA ASP A 461 -2.70 -25.53 -43.74
C ASP A 461 -1.51 -26.41 -44.12
N LYS A 462 -1.34 -27.56 -43.45
CA LYS A 462 -0.17 -28.43 -43.59
C LYS A 462 -0.52 -29.80 -44.15
N TYR A 463 -1.62 -30.40 -43.71
CA TYR A 463 -2.02 -31.75 -44.10
C TYR A 463 -3.39 -31.82 -44.77
N GLY A 464 -4.12 -30.70 -44.86
CA GLY A 464 -5.45 -30.66 -45.48
C GLY A 464 -6.50 -31.51 -44.76
N THR A 465 -6.32 -31.80 -43.45
CA THR A 465 -7.31 -32.57 -42.69
C THR A 465 -8.59 -31.77 -42.43
N HIS A 466 -9.71 -32.50 -42.33
CA HIS A 466 -11.01 -31.92 -42.01
C HIS A 466 -11.05 -31.39 -40.56
N SER A 467 -11.84 -30.33 -40.37
CA SER A 467 -12.19 -29.81 -39.03
C SER A 467 -13.09 -30.79 -38.27
N VAL A 468 -13.68 -30.31 -37.17
CA VAL A 468 -14.71 -31.01 -36.40
C VAL A 468 -15.88 -31.45 -37.29
N ALA A 469 -16.46 -32.60 -36.97
CA ALA A 469 -17.57 -33.15 -37.74
C ALA A 469 -18.82 -32.24 -37.72
N PRO A 470 -19.61 -32.18 -38.82
CA PRO A 470 -20.74 -31.26 -38.94
C PRO A 470 -21.85 -31.46 -37.89
N ASP A 471 -22.08 -32.70 -37.47
CA ASP A 471 -23.03 -33.08 -36.42
C ASP A 471 -22.63 -32.50 -35.06
N VAL A 472 -21.34 -32.54 -34.72
CA VAL A 472 -20.82 -31.92 -33.50
C VAL A 472 -20.98 -30.40 -33.53
N LEU A 473 -20.76 -29.76 -34.68
CA LEU A 473 -20.99 -28.31 -34.86
C LEU A 473 -22.49 -27.95 -34.79
N ALA A 474 -23.38 -28.84 -35.23
CA ALA A 474 -24.82 -28.67 -35.08
C ALA A 474 -25.22 -28.74 -33.60
N ASN A 475 -24.70 -29.71 -32.85
CA ASN A 475 -24.94 -29.82 -31.40
C ASN A 475 -24.47 -28.57 -30.64
N MET A 476 -23.29 -28.05 -30.96
CA MET A 476 -22.79 -26.80 -30.37
C MET A 476 -23.74 -25.60 -30.64
N ARG A 477 -24.33 -25.49 -31.84
CA ARG A 477 -25.27 -24.41 -32.18
C ARG A 477 -26.58 -24.50 -31.39
N VAL A 478 -27.11 -25.71 -31.21
CA VAL A 478 -28.33 -25.93 -30.42
C VAL A 478 -28.11 -25.44 -28.99
N LEU A 479 -27.04 -25.91 -28.34
CA LEU A 479 -26.73 -25.55 -26.95
C LEU A 479 -26.47 -24.05 -26.76
N MET A 480 -25.86 -23.36 -27.73
CA MET A 480 -25.69 -21.90 -27.64
C MET A 480 -27.01 -21.14 -27.68
N THR A 481 -27.98 -21.64 -28.46
CA THR A 481 -29.28 -21.00 -28.61
C THR A 481 -30.12 -21.21 -27.35
N GLU A 482 -29.93 -22.34 -26.66
CA GLU A 482 -30.53 -22.65 -25.38
C GLU A 482 -29.92 -21.81 -24.23
N ASP A 483 -28.59 -21.69 -24.17
CA ASP A 483 -27.88 -20.91 -23.15
C ASP A 483 -28.10 -19.39 -23.28
N SER A 484 -28.30 -18.87 -24.50
CA SER A 484 -28.55 -17.44 -24.74
C SER A 484 -29.88 -16.94 -24.15
N ASN A 485 -30.80 -17.85 -23.84
CA ASN A 485 -32.05 -17.54 -23.14
C ASN A 485 -31.87 -17.45 -21.62
N SER A 486 -30.69 -17.78 -21.10
CA SER A 486 -30.31 -17.62 -19.68
C SER A 486 -29.34 -16.45 -19.51
N ALA A 487 -29.79 -15.39 -18.83
CA ALA A 487 -29.18 -14.05 -18.81
C ALA A 487 -27.88 -13.92 -17.98
N GLY A 488 -26.90 -14.82 -18.15
CA GLY A 488 -25.64 -14.79 -17.41
C GLY A 488 -24.40 -14.93 -18.30
N ASN A 489 -23.78 -13.80 -18.66
CA ASN A 489 -22.52 -13.65 -19.41
C ASN A 489 -22.50 -14.09 -20.89
N ASN A 490 -22.91 -13.17 -21.77
CA ASN A 490 -22.80 -13.30 -23.23
C ASN A 490 -21.40 -13.01 -23.82
N SER A 491 -20.38 -12.76 -22.98
CA SER A 491 -19.04 -12.48 -23.50
C SER A 491 -18.25 -13.77 -23.73
N PHE A 492 -17.96 -14.07 -25.00
CA PHE A 492 -17.08 -15.17 -25.37
C PHE A 492 -15.58 -14.81 -25.22
N LEU A 493 -15.25 -13.53 -25.02
CA LEU A 493 -13.88 -13.05 -24.79
C LEU A 493 -13.53 -13.11 -23.31
N LEU A 494 -12.23 -13.22 -23.03
CA LEU A 494 -11.71 -13.13 -21.68
C LEU A 494 -11.40 -11.67 -21.32
N ASP A 495 -11.70 -11.30 -20.08
CA ASP A 495 -11.37 -10.01 -19.50
C ASP A 495 -10.00 -10.07 -18.78
N ASP A 496 -9.25 -8.96 -18.84
CA ASP A 496 -7.99 -8.80 -18.09
C ASP A 496 -8.29 -8.14 -16.73
N ASP A 497 -8.38 -8.94 -15.67
CA ASP A 497 -8.57 -8.42 -14.32
C ASP A 497 -7.29 -7.74 -13.81
N SER A 498 -7.37 -6.42 -13.67
CA SER A 498 -6.27 -5.56 -13.21
C SER A 498 -6.26 -5.33 -11.70
N SER A 499 -7.16 -5.98 -10.95
CA SER A 499 -7.22 -5.89 -9.49
C SER A 499 -5.95 -6.41 -8.81
N VAL A 500 -5.68 -5.97 -7.58
CA VAL A 500 -4.52 -6.45 -6.81
C VAL A 500 -4.87 -7.81 -6.18
N PRO A 501 -4.08 -8.87 -6.42
CA PRO A 501 -4.46 -10.24 -6.06
C PRO A 501 -4.02 -10.66 -4.64
N PHE A 502 -3.85 -9.72 -3.71
CA PHE A 502 -3.40 -9.99 -2.34
C PHE A 502 -3.90 -8.93 -1.35
N SER A 503 -3.95 -9.32 -0.08
CA SER A 503 -4.23 -8.44 1.05
C SER A 503 -2.99 -8.19 1.91
N VAL A 504 -3.07 -7.23 2.84
CA VAL A 504 -2.01 -6.98 3.83
C VAL A 504 -1.73 -8.21 4.70
N ASP A 505 -2.77 -9.02 4.99
CA ASP A 505 -2.62 -10.24 5.79
C ASP A 505 -1.85 -11.33 5.04
N ASP A 506 -1.99 -11.40 3.71
CA ASP A 506 -1.22 -12.35 2.89
C ASP A 506 0.27 -12.00 2.89
N ILE A 507 0.61 -10.70 2.82
CA ILE A 507 1.99 -10.23 2.98
C ILE A 507 2.54 -10.67 4.35
N SER A 508 1.75 -10.50 5.42
CA SER A 508 2.13 -10.87 6.78
C SER A 508 2.44 -12.34 6.98
N LYS A 509 1.63 -13.22 6.37
CA LYS A 509 1.81 -14.67 6.40
C LYS A 509 2.99 -15.14 5.56
N SER A 510 3.31 -14.41 4.48
CA SER A 510 4.33 -14.83 3.52
C SER A 510 5.77 -14.59 3.99
N VAL A 511 6.01 -13.56 4.79
CA VAL A 511 7.35 -13.23 5.28
C VAL A 511 7.55 -13.87 6.64
N GLY A 512 8.58 -14.72 6.79
CA GLY A 512 8.93 -15.36 8.06
C GLY A 512 9.12 -14.37 9.22
N LYS A 513 9.35 -14.89 10.44
CA LYS A 513 9.71 -14.04 11.60
C LYS A 513 11.02 -13.31 11.29
N MET A 514 10.91 -12.08 10.80
CA MET A 514 12.06 -11.21 10.54
C MET A 514 12.57 -10.72 11.88
N ASP A 515 13.78 -11.11 12.25
CA ASP A 515 14.42 -10.62 13.46
C ASP A 515 14.91 -9.18 13.24
N ILE A 516 14.25 -8.24 13.93
CA ILE A 516 14.55 -6.80 13.91
C ILE A 516 15.76 -6.50 14.81
N SER A 517 16.13 -7.45 15.69
CA SER A 517 16.96 -7.16 16.85
C SER A 517 18.43 -6.91 16.51
N ASN A 518 19.09 -7.72 15.67
CA ASN A 518 20.55 -7.66 15.60
C ASN A 518 21.13 -7.34 14.21
N ASN A 519 22.07 -6.38 14.21
CA ASN A 519 23.01 -6.01 13.15
C ASN A 519 22.40 -5.33 11.92
N LEU A 520 21.96 -4.08 12.05
CA LEU A 520 21.74 -3.16 10.93
C LEU A 520 22.86 -2.13 10.93
N GLU A 521 23.60 -2.03 9.83
CA GLU A 521 24.61 -1.00 9.64
C GLU A 521 23.95 0.20 8.96
N PRO A 522 23.69 1.32 9.65
CA PRO A 522 23.03 2.47 9.04
C PRO A 522 23.99 3.16 8.04
N PRO A 523 23.44 3.83 7.00
CA PRO A 523 24.23 4.65 6.09
C PRO A 523 25.09 5.70 6.82
N PRO A 524 26.24 6.12 6.25
CA PRO A 524 27.18 7.04 6.90
C PRO A 524 26.51 8.30 7.45
N LEU A 525 25.59 8.89 6.68
CA LEU A 525 24.81 10.08 7.04
C LEU A 525 24.09 9.96 8.40
N ILE A 526 23.59 8.77 8.73
CA ILE A 526 22.91 8.49 10.01
C ILE A 526 23.90 8.01 11.07
N ARG A 527 24.91 7.24 10.66
CA ARG A 527 25.91 6.64 11.55
C ARG A 527 26.75 7.68 12.29
N GLU A 528 27.09 8.77 11.63
CA GLU A 528 27.95 9.82 12.18
C GLU A 528 27.21 10.75 13.17
N ASN A 529 25.88 10.66 13.23
CA ASN A 529 25.05 11.52 14.08
C ASN A 529 24.70 10.81 15.40
N SER A 530 25.13 11.39 16.52
CA SER A 530 24.93 10.86 17.88
C SER A 530 23.45 10.70 18.28
N ASN A 531 22.54 11.46 17.67
CA ASN A 531 21.10 11.33 17.92
C ASN A 531 20.52 10.01 17.39
N PHE A 532 21.25 9.28 16.55
CA PHE A 532 20.86 7.99 15.97
C PHE A 532 21.61 6.80 16.56
N ALA A 533 22.31 6.97 17.69
CA ALA A 533 23.06 5.90 18.33
C ALA A 533 22.21 4.65 18.67
N PHE A 534 20.89 4.82 18.87
CA PHE A 534 19.95 3.73 19.10
C PHE A 534 19.78 2.77 17.90
N LEU A 535 20.24 3.15 16.71
CA LEU A 535 20.24 2.30 15.51
C LEU A 535 21.46 1.37 15.44
N LEU A 536 22.54 1.70 16.16
CA LEU A 536 23.79 0.94 16.12
C LEU A 536 23.67 -0.34 16.97
N PRO A 537 24.31 -1.45 16.55
CA PRO A 537 24.37 -2.65 17.36
C PRO A 537 25.10 -2.36 18.68
N SER A 538 24.51 -2.76 19.80
CA SER A 538 25.15 -2.71 21.10
C SER A 538 26.42 -3.55 21.08
N ASN A 539 27.59 -2.97 21.35
CA ASN A 539 28.90 -3.65 21.41
C ASN A 539 29.03 -4.65 22.58
N LEU A 540 27.94 -5.28 23.04
CA LEU A 540 27.94 -6.15 24.22
C LEU A 540 28.19 -7.64 23.92
N ASP A 541 28.33 -8.05 22.65
CA ASP A 541 28.57 -9.45 22.27
C ASP A 541 29.96 -9.69 21.64
N ARG A 542 30.94 -8.84 21.93
CA ARG A 542 32.37 -9.08 21.62
C ARG A 542 33.22 -8.98 22.89
N SER A 543 33.06 -9.94 23.79
CA SER A 543 33.99 -10.20 24.90
C SER A 543 34.05 -11.69 25.16
#